data_AF-A0A0D6TID1-F1
#
_entry.id   AF-A0A0D6TID1-F1
#
_cell.length_a   1.000
_cell.length_b   1.000
_cell.length_c   1.000
_cell.angle_alpha   90.00
_cell.angle_beta   90.00
_cell.angle_gamma   90.00
#
_symmetry.space_group_name_H-M   'P 1'
#
loop_
_entity.id
_entity.type
_entity.pdbx_description
1 polymer ?
#
loop_
_entity_poly.entity_id
_entity_poly.type
_entity_poly.pdbx_seq_one_letter_code
_entity_poly.pdbx_strand_id
1 'polypeptide(L)'
;MKNIVFLFLIFLCCNKKSVTLSENKKVVLDTIVVSFLDVPKDFLYPLKSGGTIENSKFDVQYFSDNEVFNLKLNEEKSIKKIPNKEDYIEIVHSYNAFDEISILVKKGDSVNINYIDKTPNFKIINKEVRKHDLDYDFLVRKFIFKSKYPYFIQSKNNPIFYIDDLSILSRKDFNIEALKKNIYLNAVKELSKERIFLDSIYKNNEFSLVNYNYYKQRNYYNLLHINLKNEIENEVIDYKINDSLVKYKFYRHYIYDYIIKNNRIKEIAVSDGSILDSKAAFDSVMKSTSFGEKTKKFLLYTFLEEIINNFSK
;
A
#
# COMPACT_ATOMS: atom_id res chain seq x y z
N MET A 1 -66.47 13.75 -41.86
CA MET A 1 -65.81 12.65 -41.11
C MET A 1 -64.32 12.86 -41.25
N LYS A 2 -63.70 13.45 -40.23
CA LYS A 2 -62.95 12.80 -39.14
C LYS A 2 -61.54 12.38 -39.57
N ASN A 3 -60.56 12.91 -38.82
CA ASN A 3 -59.18 12.45 -38.67
C ASN A 3 -58.07 13.17 -39.48
N ILE A 4 -57.88 14.48 -39.23
CA ILE A 4 -56.57 15.14 -39.37
C ILE A 4 -56.36 16.10 -38.19
N VAL A 5 -56.34 15.59 -36.95
CA VAL A 5 -55.86 16.33 -35.77
C VAL A 5 -55.37 15.31 -34.73
N PHE A 6 -54.24 14.64 -34.96
CA PHE A 6 -53.57 13.87 -33.90
C PHE A 6 -52.08 13.61 -34.22
N LEU A 7 -51.33 14.65 -34.61
CA LEU A 7 -49.89 14.51 -34.86
C LEU A 7 -49.06 15.73 -34.42
N PHE A 8 -49.48 16.44 -33.35
CA PHE A 8 -48.75 17.61 -32.87
C PHE A 8 -48.62 17.72 -31.34
N LEU A 9 -48.83 16.63 -30.59
CA LEU A 9 -48.84 16.65 -29.11
C LEU A 9 -47.89 15.64 -28.44
N ILE A 10 -46.89 15.11 -29.16
CA ILE A 10 -45.86 14.22 -28.58
C ILE A 10 -44.48 14.89 -28.48
N PHE A 11 -44.31 16.13 -28.96
CA PHE A 11 -43.01 16.84 -28.92
C PHE A 11 -42.76 17.71 -27.67
N LEU A 12 -43.66 17.71 -26.68
CA LEU A 12 -43.56 18.55 -25.49
C LEU A 12 -43.70 17.71 -24.22
N CYS A 13 -42.69 16.90 -23.89
CA CYS A 13 -42.35 16.53 -22.50
C CYS A 13 -41.15 15.57 -22.45
N CYS A 14 -39.94 16.09 -22.66
CA CYS A 14 -38.74 15.48 -22.09
C CYS A 14 -37.62 16.51 -21.91
N ASN A 15 -37.92 17.61 -21.20
CA ASN A 15 -36.87 18.41 -20.57
C ASN A 15 -36.38 17.66 -19.33
N LYS A 16 -35.66 16.55 -19.54
CA LYS A 16 -34.68 16.12 -18.55
C LYS A 16 -33.63 17.22 -18.55
N LYS A 17 -33.60 18.01 -17.47
CA LYS A 17 -32.41 18.77 -17.10
C LYS A 17 -31.29 17.75 -17.01
N SER A 18 -30.52 17.61 -18.09
CA SER A 18 -29.17 17.08 -17.98
C SER A 18 -28.48 18.04 -17.02
N VAL A 19 -28.10 17.53 -15.87
CA VAL A 19 -27.08 18.18 -15.05
C VAL A 19 -25.84 18.10 -15.92
N THR A 20 -25.64 19.11 -16.76
CA THR A 20 -24.34 19.41 -17.36
C THR A 20 -23.42 19.64 -16.17
N LEU A 21 -22.64 18.61 -15.86
CA LEU A 21 -21.42 18.73 -15.07
C LEU A 21 -20.62 19.84 -15.73
N SER A 22 -20.70 21.02 -15.10
CA SER A 22 -20.04 22.25 -15.53
C SER A 22 -18.63 21.94 -16.02
N GLU A 23 -18.42 22.29 -17.28
CA GLU A 23 -17.12 22.35 -17.92
C GLU A 23 -16.17 23.25 -17.13
N ASN A 24 -14.91 22.82 -17.10
CA ASN A 24 -13.71 23.62 -16.87
C ASN A 24 -13.61 24.37 -15.54
N LYS A 25 -13.64 23.62 -14.42
CA LYS A 25 -12.76 24.00 -13.31
C LYS A 25 -11.32 23.82 -13.77
N LYS A 26 -10.66 24.96 -14.05
CA LYS A 26 -9.21 25.09 -14.24
C LYS A 26 -8.52 24.10 -13.31
N VAL A 27 -8.02 22.99 -13.86
CA VAL A 27 -7.31 21.97 -13.09
C VAL A 27 -6.16 22.72 -12.44
N VAL A 28 -6.21 22.88 -11.12
CA VAL A 28 -5.07 23.39 -10.39
C VAL A 28 -4.01 22.34 -10.64
N LEU A 29 -3.03 22.69 -11.47
CA LEU A 29 -2.03 21.76 -12.01
C LEU A 29 -1.33 20.98 -10.90
N ASP A 30 -1.40 21.47 -9.65
CA ASP A 30 -0.73 21.02 -8.43
C ASP A 30 -1.59 20.10 -7.54
N THR A 31 -2.69 19.58 -8.05
CA THR A 31 -3.59 18.69 -7.30
C THR A 31 -3.81 17.37 -8.02
N ILE A 32 -3.98 16.32 -7.22
CA ILE A 32 -4.49 15.02 -7.64
C ILE A 32 -5.92 14.93 -7.14
N VAL A 33 -6.84 14.49 -7.99
CA VAL A 33 -8.24 14.28 -7.61
C VAL A 33 -8.48 12.78 -7.51
N VAL A 34 -8.91 12.32 -6.33
CA VAL A 34 -9.27 10.91 -6.10
C VAL A 34 -10.76 10.83 -5.83
N SER A 35 -11.48 10.08 -6.65
CA SER A 35 -12.91 9.84 -6.50
C SER A 35 -13.16 8.39 -6.16
N PHE A 36 -13.79 8.15 -5.02
CA PHE A 36 -14.24 6.84 -4.58
C PHE A 36 -15.68 6.63 -5.03
N LEU A 37 -15.96 5.49 -5.65
CA LEU A 37 -17.24 5.14 -6.21
C LEU A 37 -17.66 3.76 -5.68
N ASP A 38 -18.87 3.68 -5.12
CA ASP A 38 -19.51 2.44 -4.68
C ASP A 38 -18.65 1.69 -3.65
N VAL A 39 -18.13 2.43 -2.66
CA VAL A 39 -17.29 1.88 -1.57
C VAL A 39 -18.06 0.80 -0.81
N PRO A 40 -17.54 -0.43 -0.68
CA PRO A 40 -18.23 -1.48 0.04
C PRO A 40 -18.32 -1.14 1.54
N LYS A 41 -19.51 -1.35 2.12
CA LYS A 41 -19.77 -1.15 3.56
C LYS A 41 -19.40 -2.41 4.36
N ASP A 42 -19.00 -2.20 5.62
CA ASP A 42 -18.88 -3.19 6.70
C ASP A 42 -18.34 -4.55 6.25
N PHE A 43 -17.02 -4.61 6.01
CA PHE A 43 -16.38 -5.83 5.55
C PHE A 43 -15.50 -6.48 6.63
N LEU A 44 -15.92 -7.67 7.04
CA LEU A 44 -15.13 -8.59 7.87
C LEU A 44 -14.42 -9.60 6.96
N TYR A 45 -13.10 -9.74 7.12
CA TYR A 45 -12.31 -10.77 6.47
C TYR A 45 -12.36 -12.05 7.31
N PRO A 46 -13.03 -13.12 6.86
CA PRO A 46 -12.93 -14.39 7.54
C PRO A 46 -11.50 -14.91 7.41
N LEU A 47 -10.91 -15.21 8.56
CA LEU A 47 -9.71 -16.00 8.66
C LEU A 47 -10.09 -17.47 8.60
N LYS A 48 -9.25 -18.27 7.95
CA LYS A 48 -9.44 -19.72 7.91
C LYS A 48 -9.39 -20.36 9.30
N SER A 49 -8.70 -19.72 10.24
CA SER A 49 -8.65 -20.10 11.65
C SER A 49 -9.95 -19.91 12.43
N GLY A 50 -11.04 -19.45 11.80
CA GLY A 50 -12.36 -19.29 12.42
C GLY A 50 -12.62 -17.91 13.05
N GLY A 51 -11.65 -17.00 12.99
CA GLY A 51 -11.81 -15.59 13.37
C GLY A 51 -12.22 -14.70 12.20
N THR A 52 -12.58 -13.45 12.50
CA THR A 52 -12.72 -12.39 11.51
C THR A 52 -11.79 -11.24 11.84
N ILE A 53 -11.12 -10.71 10.83
CA ILE A 53 -10.45 -9.41 10.96
C ILE A 53 -11.40 -8.37 10.40
N GLU A 54 -11.87 -7.50 11.28
CA GLU A 54 -12.40 -6.22 10.83
C GLU A 54 -11.22 -5.46 10.22
N ASN A 55 -11.19 -5.38 8.89
CA ASN A 55 -10.29 -4.43 8.28
C ASN A 55 -10.90 -3.08 8.61
N SER A 56 -10.15 -2.22 9.29
CA SER A 56 -10.55 -0.84 9.47
C SER A 56 -10.77 -0.24 8.09
N LYS A 57 -12.03 -0.22 7.65
CA LYS A 57 -12.58 0.57 6.54
C LYS A 57 -11.65 0.79 5.33
N PHE A 58 -11.44 -0.20 4.46
CA PHE A 58 -10.87 0.03 3.10
C PHE A 58 -9.84 1.17 3.06
N ASP A 59 -8.82 1.12 3.92
CA ASP A 59 -8.03 2.31 4.20
C ASP A 59 -7.24 2.70 2.93
N VAL A 60 -7.34 3.97 2.56
CA VAL A 60 -6.55 4.52 1.46
C VAL A 60 -5.58 5.53 2.03
N GLN A 61 -4.30 5.27 1.85
CA GLN A 61 -3.20 6.08 2.32
C GLN A 61 -2.50 6.75 1.15
N TYR A 62 -1.98 7.94 1.37
CA TYR A 62 -0.98 8.51 0.49
C TYR A 62 0.14 9.15 1.30
N PHE A 63 1.29 9.26 0.66
CA PHE A 63 2.52 9.75 1.25
C PHE A 63 2.92 11.05 0.57
N SER A 64 3.01 12.13 1.33
CA SER A 64 3.40 13.46 0.84
C SER A 64 4.17 14.20 1.91
N ASP A 65 5.17 15.01 1.55
CA ASP A 65 5.97 15.83 2.47
C ASP A 65 6.51 15.08 3.72
N ASN A 66 6.84 13.79 3.57
CA ASN A 66 7.28 12.86 4.62
C ASN A 66 6.20 12.46 5.65
N GLU A 67 4.96 12.88 5.46
CA GLU A 67 3.82 12.50 6.29
C GLU A 67 3.03 11.34 5.65
N VAL A 68 2.17 10.71 6.45
CA VAL A 68 1.22 9.68 6.02
C VAL A 68 -0.18 10.25 6.19
N PHE A 69 -0.94 10.27 5.11
CA PHE A 69 -2.31 10.79 5.13
C PHE A 69 -3.30 9.67 4.89
N ASN A 70 -4.28 9.53 5.78
CA ASN A 70 -5.37 8.58 5.64
C ASN A 70 -6.58 9.28 5.00
N LEU A 71 -7.03 8.75 3.86
CA LEU A 71 -8.27 9.17 3.21
C LEU A 71 -9.43 8.39 3.82
N LYS A 72 -10.19 9.06 4.69
CA LYS A 72 -11.39 8.46 5.28
C LYS A 72 -12.46 8.24 4.21
N LEU A 73 -12.83 6.97 3.98
CA LEU A 73 -13.92 6.54 3.10
C LEU A 73 -15.24 6.53 3.88
N ASN A 74 -15.81 7.73 4.09
CA ASN A 74 -16.99 7.87 4.94
C ASN A 74 -18.32 7.78 4.18
N GLU A 75 -18.30 7.72 2.84
CA GLU A 75 -19.48 7.88 1.99
C GLU A 75 -19.38 6.96 0.76
N GLU A 76 -20.53 6.50 0.24
CA GLU A 76 -20.63 5.68 -0.98
C GLU A 76 -19.95 6.35 -2.19
N LYS A 77 -19.95 7.69 -2.22
CA LYS A 77 -19.20 8.48 -3.19
C LYS A 77 -18.51 9.62 -2.48
N SER A 78 -17.19 9.69 -2.59
CA SER A 78 -16.42 10.82 -2.04
C SER A 78 -15.34 11.28 -3.00
N ILE A 79 -15.12 12.58 -3.07
CA ILE A 79 -14.06 13.19 -3.88
C ILE A 79 -13.06 13.85 -2.93
N LYS A 80 -11.80 13.48 -3.05
CA LYS A 80 -10.69 14.02 -2.27
C LYS A 80 -9.73 14.73 -3.21
N LYS A 81 -9.31 15.93 -2.82
CA LYS A 81 -8.27 16.69 -3.51
C LYS A 81 -7.00 16.61 -2.69
N ILE A 82 -5.96 16.08 -3.29
CA ILE A 82 -4.66 15.90 -2.66
C ILE A 82 -3.73 16.96 -3.24
N PRO A 83 -3.36 18.00 -2.47
CA PRO A 83 -2.29 18.90 -2.89
C PRO A 83 -0.99 18.10 -2.94
N ASN A 84 -0.23 18.26 -4.03
CA ASN A 84 1.00 17.49 -4.20
C ASN A 84 2.12 18.34 -4.80
N LYS A 85 3.23 18.40 -4.08
CA LYS A 85 4.46 19.10 -4.50
C LYS A 85 5.39 18.19 -5.31
N GLU A 86 5.31 16.88 -5.11
CA GLU A 86 6.12 15.90 -5.82
C GLU A 86 5.51 15.59 -7.19
N ASP A 87 6.30 15.14 -8.16
CA ASP A 87 5.75 14.77 -9.47
C ASP A 87 4.77 13.60 -9.36
N TYR A 88 5.05 12.65 -8.47
CA TYR A 88 4.27 11.45 -8.23
C TYR A 88 4.10 11.20 -6.73
N ILE A 89 2.94 10.65 -6.35
CA ILE A 89 2.70 10.07 -5.03
C ILE A 89 2.29 8.61 -5.19
N GLU A 90 2.60 7.84 -4.15
CA GLU A 90 2.05 6.50 -3.97
C GLU A 90 0.69 6.63 -3.28
N ILE A 91 -0.34 6.03 -3.88
CA ILE A 91 -1.61 5.73 -3.21
C ILE A 91 -1.57 4.25 -2.86
N VAL A 92 -1.71 3.95 -1.58
CA VAL A 92 -1.79 2.60 -1.04
C VAL A 92 -3.21 2.32 -0.61
N HIS A 93 -3.77 1.20 -1.04
CA HIS A 93 -5.12 0.80 -0.68
C HIS A 93 -5.12 -0.57 0.00
N SER A 94 -5.48 -0.59 1.27
CA SER A 94 -5.66 -1.82 2.05
C SER A 94 -7.05 -2.39 1.77
N TYR A 95 -7.11 -3.40 0.90
CA TYR A 95 -8.36 -3.99 0.43
C TYR A 95 -8.55 -5.44 0.86
N ASN A 96 -7.59 -6.04 1.58
CA ASN A 96 -7.75 -7.41 2.10
C ASN A 96 -6.91 -7.66 3.37
N ALA A 97 -7.44 -7.34 4.54
CA ALA A 97 -6.83 -7.51 5.88
C ALA A 97 -5.33 -7.14 5.97
N PHE A 98 -4.43 -8.03 5.57
CA PHE A 98 -2.97 -7.85 5.59
C PHE A 98 -2.37 -7.41 4.24
N ASP A 99 -3.20 -7.33 3.20
CA ASP A 99 -2.79 -7.13 1.83
C ASP A 99 -3.22 -5.77 1.30
N GLU A 100 -2.30 -5.16 0.56
CA GLU A 100 -2.38 -3.78 0.09
C GLU A 100 -1.91 -3.70 -1.35
N ILE A 101 -2.54 -2.84 -2.12
CA ILE A 101 -2.13 -2.54 -3.50
C ILE A 101 -1.64 -1.10 -3.55
N SER A 102 -0.59 -0.87 -4.33
CA SER A 102 -0.05 0.48 -4.54
C SER A 102 -0.23 0.90 -5.99
N ILE A 103 -0.58 2.16 -6.22
CA ILE A 103 -0.49 2.80 -7.54
C ILE A 103 0.31 4.09 -7.45
N LEU A 104 1.01 4.43 -8.54
CA LEU A 104 1.62 5.73 -8.69
C LEU A 104 0.73 6.65 -9.51
N VAL A 105 0.50 7.84 -8.97
CA VAL A 105 -0.33 8.86 -9.60
C VAL A 105 0.46 10.16 -9.70
N LYS A 106 0.32 10.83 -10.84
CA LYS A 106 1.03 12.06 -11.13
C LYS A 106 0.19 13.26 -10.71
N LYS A 107 0.86 14.34 -10.30
CA LYS A 107 0.27 15.67 -10.22
C LYS A 107 -0.57 16.00 -11.48
N GLY A 108 -1.82 16.43 -11.27
CA GLY A 108 -2.81 16.67 -12.31
C GLY A 108 -3.71 15.47 -12.66
N ASP A 109 -3.42 14.27 -12.16
CA ASP A 109 -4.24 13.09 -12.43
C ASP A 109 -5.59 13.15 -11.70
N SER A 110 -6.62 12.63 -12.37
CA SER A 110 -7.93 12.33 -11.79
C SER A 110 -8.13 10.82 -11.77
N VAL A 111 -8.17 10.26 -10.57
CA VAL A 111 -8.21 8.82 -10.30
C VAL A 111 -9.60 8.46 -9.81
N ASN A 112 -10.25 7.53 -10.49
CA ASN A 112 -11.45 6.87 -10.00
C ASN A 112 -11.06 5.52 -9.38
N ILE A 113 -11.57 5.28 -8.17
CA ILE A 113 -11.46 4.03 -7.45
C ILE A 113 -12.88 3.49 -7.33
N ASN A 114 -13.20 2.46 -8.12
CA ASN A 114 -14.45 1.72 -7.98
C ASN A 114 -14.15 0.31 -7.45
N TYR A 115 -15.19 -0.46 -7.13
CA TYR A 115 -15.02 -1.78 -6.54
C TYR A 115 -15.80 -2.83 -7.34
N ILE A 116 -15.12 -3.92 -7.73
CA ILE A 116 -15.70 -5.09 -8.38
C ILE A 116 -15.51 -6.25 -7.43
N ASP A 117 -16.61 -6.84 -6.93
CA ASP A 117 -16.56 -7.89 -5.92
C ASP A 117 -15.65 -7.53 -4.73
N LYS A 118 -15.75 -6.27 -4.30
CA LYS A 118 -14.99 -5.70 -3.17
C LYS A 118 -13.49 -5.55 -3.42
N THR A 119 -13.02 -5.85 -4.63
CA THR A 119 -11.67 -5.56 -5.08
C THR A 119 -11.65 -4.18 -5.73
N PRO A 120 -10.80 -3.25 -5.28
CA PRO A 120 -10.69 -1.93 -5.91
C PRO A 120 -10.16 -2.06 -7.33
N ASN A 121 -10.67 -1.22 -8.21
CA ASN A 121 -10.23 -1.06 -9.58
C ASN A 121 -9.95 0.44 -9.80
N PHE A 122 -8.75 0.72 -10.31
CA PHE A 122 -8.25 2.06 -10.49
C PHE A 122 -8.31 2.47 -11.96
N LYS A 123 -8.78 3.70 -12.20
CA LYS A 123 -8.78 4.29 -13.53
C LYS A 123 -8.36 5.75 -13.46
N ILE A 124 -7.35 6.12 -14.23
CA ILE A 124 -7.08 7.54 -14.51
C ILE A 124 -7.99 7.97 -15.66
N ILE A 125 -8.81 9.00 -15.42
CA ILE A 125 -9.90 9.38 -16.35
C ILE A 125 -9.54 10.54 -17.29
N ASN A 126 -8.44 11.25 -17.03
CA ASN A 126 -8.05 12.46 -17.75
C ASN A 126 -6.79 12.30 -18.62
N LYS A 127 -6.28 11.08 -18.76
CA LYS A 127 -5.21 10.72 -19.70
C LYS A 127 -5.23 9.23 -20.00
N GLU A 128 -4.54 8.85 -21.07
CA GLU A 128 -4.21 7.46 -21.31
C GLU A 128 -3.06 7.01 -20.42
N VAL A 129 -3.10 5.74 -20.00
CA VAL A 129 -2.06 5.08 -19.20
C VAL A 129 -1.62 3.82 -19.91
N ARG A 130 -0.42 3.31 -19.62
CA ARG A 130 -0.02 2.02 -20.15
C ARG A 130 -0.92 0.93 -19.58
N LYS A 131 -1.08 -0.13 -20.36
CA LYS A 131 -2.00 -1.25 -20.09
C LYS A 131 -1.94 -1.73 -18.64
N HIS A 132 -0.74 -1.80 -18.08
CA HIS A 132 -0.52 -2.37 -16.75
C HIS A 132 -0.11 -1.37 -15.66
N ASP A 133 -0.12 -0.06 -15.94
CA ASP A 133 0.35 0.97 -14.99
C ASP A 133 -0.44 0.99 -13.67
N LEU A 134 -1.71 0.58 -13.69
CA LEU A 134 -2.64 0.68 -12.54
C LEU A 134 -3.04 -0.68 -11.94
N ASP A 135 -2.73 -1.79 -12.60
CA ASP A 135 -3.17 -3.13 -12.18
C ASP A 135 -2.01 -4.11 -11.93
N TYR A 136 -0.75 -3.66 -12.03
CA TYR A 136 0.44 -4.49 -11.87
C TYR A 136 0.38 -5.39 -10.62
N ASP A 137 0.01 -4.82 -9.49
CA ASP A 137 -0.10 -5.53 -8.22
C ASP A 137 -1.13 -6.67 -8.25
N PHE A 138 -2.22 -6.52 -9.01
CA PHE A 138 -3.18 -7.59 -9.24
C PHE A 138 -2.64 -8.67 -10.17
N LEU A 139 -1.87 -8.29 -11.20
CA LEU A 139 -1.24 -9.24 -12.11
C LEU A 139 -0.23 -10.11 -11.38
N VAL A 140 0.61 -9.52 -10.53
CA VAL A 140 1.57 -10.26 -9.73
C VAL A 140 0.85 -11.28 -8.83
N ARG A 141 -0.24 -10.86 -8.16
CA ARG A 141 -1.08 -11.76 -7.36
C ARG A 141 -1.66 -12.90 -8.18
N LYS A 142 -2.13 -12.61 -9.40
CA LYS A 142 -2.74 -13.60 -10.28
C LYS A 142 -1.74 -14.61 -10.85
N PHE A 143 -0.55 -14.16 -11.24
CA PHE A 143 0.38 -14.98 -12.02
C PHE A 143 1.53 -15.57 -11.21
N ILE A 144 1.89 -14.96 -10.07
CA ILE A 144 3.09 -15.34 -9.31
C ILE A 144 2.70 -15.99 -7.99
N PHE A 145 1.73 -15.42 -7.28
CA PHE A 145 1.40 -15.85 -5.92
C PHE A 145 0.41 -17.01 -5.94
N LYS A 146 0.72 -18.04 -5.14
CA LYS A 146 -0.12 -19.25 -5.02
C LYS A 146 -0.98 -19.25 -3.77
N SER A 147 -0.64 -18.44 -2.79
CA SER A 147 -1.34 -18.30 -1.51
C SER A 147 -2.25 -17.07 -1.52
N LYS A 148 -3.25 -17.07 -0.63
CA LYS A 148 -4.15 -15.93 -0.41
C LYS A 148 -3.38 -14.64 -0.09
N TYR A 149 -2.27 -14.77 0.63
CA TYR A 149 -1.37 -13.66 0.95
C TYR A 149 0.02 -13.95 0.38
N PRO A 150 0.70 -12.99 -0.27
CA PRO A 150 2.06 -13.16 -0.77
C PRO A 150 3.01 -13.59 0.36
N TYR A 151 3.97 -14.49 0.12
CA TYR A 151 4.91 -14.92 1.17
C TYR A 151 5.73 -13.75 1.71
N PHE A 152 5.97 -12.72 0.89
CA PHE A 152 6.56 -11.47 1.38
C PHE A 152 5.70 -10.77 2.46
N ILE A 153 4.38 -10.70 2.28
CA ILE A 153 3.47 -10.17 3.31
C ILE A 153 3.49 -11.06 4.54
N GLN A 154 3.53 -12.38 4.35
CA GLN A 154 3.65 -13.33 5.46
C GLN A 154 4.96 -13.13 6.25
N SER A 155 6.07 -12.86 5.55
CA SER A 155 7.39 -12.65 6.16
C SER A 155 7.48 -11.40 7.03
N LYS A 156 6.58 -10.43 6.83
CA LYS A 156 6.54 -9.19 7.63
C LYS A 156 5.72 -9.32 8.90
N ASN A 157 4.82 -10.28 8.93
CA ASN A 157 3.77 -10.42 9.94
C ASN A 157 3.99 -11.70 10.74
N ASN A 158 3.21 -11.90 11.79
CA ASN A 158 3.27 -13.15 12.54
C ASN A 158 2.81 -14.33 11.64
N PRO A 159 3.64 -15.38 11.45
CA PRO A 159 3.29 -16.55 10.64
C PRO A 159 1.98 -17.23 11.03
N ILE A 160 1.58 -17.13 12.30
CA ILE A 160 0.37 -17.76 12.83
C ILE A 160 -0.89 -17.24 12.13
N PHE A 161 -0.90 -15.98 11.67
CA PHE A 161 -2.05 -15.42 10.95
C PHE A 161 -2.31 -16.06 9.58
N TYR A 162 -1.37 -16.86 9.09
CA TYR A 162 -1.42 -17.51 7.79
C TYR A 162 -1.55 -19.03 7.89
N ILE A 163 -1.70 -19.56 9.11
CA ILE A 163 -1.95 -20.97 9.35
C ILE A 163 -3.45 -21.24 9.18
N ASP A 164 -3.76 -22.10 8.22
CA ASP A 164 -5.14 -22.48 7.89
C ASP A 164 -5.81 -23.31 9.00
N ASP A 165 -5.03 -24.18 9.66
CA ASP A 165 -5.49 -25.12 10.70
C ASP A 165 -4.70 -24.87 11.99
N LEU A 166 -5.30 -24.18 12.95
CA LEU A 166 -4.66 -23.89 14.23
C LEU A 166 -4.34 -25.14 15.04
N SER A 167 -4.97 -26.29 14.77
CA SER A 167 -4.63 -27.54 15.44
C SER A 167 -3.19 -27.99 15.13
N ILE A 168 -2.59 -27.49 14.04
CA ILE A 168 -1.17 -27.72 13.74
C ILE A 168 -0.26 -27.19 14.85
N LEU A 169 -0.66 -26.12 15.55
CA LEU A 169 0.11 -25.54 16.65
C LEU A 169 0.21 -26.50 17.84
N SER A 170 -0.73 -27.44 17.97
CA SER A 170 -0.74 -28.44 19.03
C SER A 170 0.02 -29.71 18.66
N ARG A 171 0.52 -29.85 17.43
CA ARG A 171 1.29 -31.03 17.02
C ARG A 171 2.69 -30.98 17.60
N LYS A 172 3.19 -32.12 18.09
CA LYS A 172 4.52 -32.23 18.73
C LYS A 172 5.68 -31.89 17.78
N ASP A 173 5.49 -32.06 16.48
CA ASP A 173 6.46 -31.76 15.42
C ASP A 173 6.36 -30.33 14.88
N PHE A 174 5.42 -29.52 15.38
CA PHE A 174 5.30 -28.13 14.94
C PHE A 174 6.51 -27.31 15.39
N ASN A 175 7.14 -26.67 14.41
CA ASN A 175 8.29 -25.81 14.63
C ASN A 175 8.07 -24.47 13.93
N ILE A 176 7.85 -23.43 14.73
CA ILE A 176 7.62 -22.06 14.23
C ILE A 176 8.81 -21.51 13.45
N GLU A 177 10.04 -21.85 13.84
CA GLU A 177 11.25 -21.40 13.14
C GLU A 177 11.41 -22.08 11.78
N ALA A 178 11.03 -23.36 11.69
CA ALA A 178 10.98 -24.06 10.41
C ALA A 178 9.92 -23.44 9.47
N LEU A 179 8.75 -23.08 10.00
CA LEU A 179 7.71 -22.39 9.24
C LEU A 179 8.18 -21.02 8.75
N LYS A 180 8.77 -20.20 9.64
CA LYS A 180 9.38 -18.91 9.29
C LYS A 180 10.39 -19.07 8.15
N LYS A 181 11.36 -20.00 8.30
CA LYS A 181 12.36 -20.30 7.26
C LYS A 181 11.72 -20.66 5.92
N ASN A 182 10.67 -21.47 5.93
CA ASN A 182 9.95 -21.83 4.70
C ASN A 182 9.27 -20.61 4.05
N ILE A 183 8.59 -19.78 4.84
CA ILE A 183 7.96 -18.53 4.38
C ILE A 183 8.99 -17.64 3.69
N TYR A 184 10.16 -17.47 4.32
CA TYR A 184 11.23 -16.64 3.77
C TYR A 184 11.79 -17.16 2.45
N LEU A 185 12.10 -18.46 2.37
CA LEU A 185 12.60 -19.07 1.14
C LEU A 185 11.60 -18.93 -0.01
N ASN A 186 10.30 -19.02 0.28
CA ASN A 186 9.27 -18.80 -0.72
C ASN A 186 9.11 -17.32 -1.09
N ALA A 187 9.22 -16.40 -0.12
CA ALA A 187 9.21 -14.96 -0.39
C ALA A 187 10.33 -14.53 -1.35
N VAL A 188 11.56 -15.03 -1.16
CA VAL A 188 12.68 -14.77 -2.07
C VAL A 188 12.41 -15.31 -3.48
N LYS A 189 11.85 -16.54 -3.58
CA LYS A 189 11.48 -17.13 -4.86
C LYS A 189 10.39 -16.33 -5.57
N GLU A 190 9.39 -15.83 -4.83
CA GLU A 190 8.31 -14.99 -5.37
C GLU A 190 8.86 -13.65 -5.90
N LEU A 191 9.71 -12.96 -5.12
CA LEU A 191 10.32 -11.71 -5.58
C LEU A 191 11.21 -11.90 -6.81
N SER A 192 11.91 -13.03 -6.91
CA SER A 192 12.69 -13.36 -8.10
C SER A 192 11.81 -13.52 -9.35
N LYS A 193 10.68 -14.21 -9.22
CA LYS A 193 9.67 -14.34 -10.30
C LYS A 193 9.04 -13.00 -10.64
N GLU A 194 8.71 -12.19 -9.64
CA GLU A 194 8.17 -10.85 -9.82
C GLU A 194 9.12 -9.96 -10.60
N ARG A 195 10.42 -9.99 -10.30
CA ARG A 195 11.42 -9.26 -11.08
C ARG A 195 11.44 -9.67 -12.55
N ILE A 196 11.40 -10.97 -12.85
CA ILE A 196 11.36 -11.47 -14.23
C ILE A 196 10.08 -11.01 -14.94
N PHE A 197 8.94 -11.09 -14.26
CA PHE A 197 7.65 -10.64 -14.78
C PHE A 197 7.66 -9.13 -15.08
N LEU A 198 8.17 -8.32 -14.15
CA LEU A 198 8.32 -6.88 -14.28
C LEU A 198 9.18 -6.50 -15.50
N ASP A 199 10.33 -7.14 -15.65
CA ASP A 199 11.21 -6.91 -16.80
C ASP A 199 10.52 -7.29 -18.12
N SER A 200 9.70 -8.35 -18.12
CA SER A 200 8.96 -8.78 -19.31
C SER A 200 7.89 -7.78 -19.74
N ILE A 201 7.03 -7.33 -18.81
CA ILE A 201 5.96 -6.38 -19.15
C ILE A 201 6.52 -5.02 -19.59
N TYR A 202 7.65 -4.62 -19.01
CA TYR A 202 8.34 -3.38 -19.40
C TYR A 202 8.93 -3.48 -20.80
N LYS A 203 9.63 -4.59 -21.12
CA LYS A 203 10.16 -4.84 -22.48
C LYS A 203 9.07 -4.87 -23.56
N ASN A 204 7.86 -5.30 -23.19
CA ASN A 204 6.70 -5.31 -24.09
C ASN A 204 5.99 -3.95 -24.18
N ASN A 205 6.52 -2.88 -23.57
CA ASN A 205 5.94 -1.54 -23.58
C ASN A 205 4.52 -1.45 -22.97
N GLU A 206 4.15 -2.43 -22.15
CA GLU A 206 2.87 -2.50 -21.44
C GLU A 206 2.90 -1.76 -20.09
N PHE A 207 4.09 -1.29 -19.68
CA PHE A 207 4.34 -0.67 -18.39
C PHE A 207 5.25 0.56 -18.56
N SER A 208 4.91 1.68 -17.92
CA SER A 208 5.71 2.90 -18.04
C SER A 208 7.06 2.79 -17.31
N LEU A 209 8.05 3.56 -17.77
CA LEU A 209 9.37 3.62 -17.13
C LEU A 209 9.30 4.06 -15.65
N VAL A 210 8.38 4.98 -15.33
CA VAL A 210 8.20 5.47 -13.96
C VAL A 210 7.72 4.35 -13.05
N ASN A 211 6.67 3.63 -13.45
CA ASN A 211 6.19 2.48 -12.69
C ASN A 211 7.24 1.36 -12.66
N TYR A 212 7.91 1.06 -13.77
CA TYR A 212 9.00 0.07 -13.81
C TYR A 212 10.07 0.35 -12.75
N ASN A 213 10.58 1.59 -12.70
CA ASN A 213 11.58 1.99 -11.73
C ASN A 213 11.07 1.89 -10.28
N TYR A 214 9.83 2.29 -10.04
CA TYR A 214 9.20 2.17 -8.72
C TYR A 214 9.11 0.72 -8.25
N TYR A 215 8.55 -0.18 -9.06
CA TYR A 215 8.39 -1.59 -8.67
C TYR A 215 9.73 -2.32 -8.60
N LYS A 216 10.72 -1.92 -9.40
CA LYS A 216 12.09 -2.42 -9.30
C LYS A 216 12.73 -2.05 -7.96
N GLN A 217 12.58 -0.79 -7.53
CA GLN A 217 13.05 -0.36 -6.21
C GLN A 217 12.29 -1.06 -5.09
N ARG A 218 10.95 -1.17 -5.21
CA ARG A 218 10.12 -1.90 -4.25
C ARG A 218 10.63 -3.33 -4.07
N ASN A 219 10.87 -4.06 -5.15
CA ASN A 219 11.33 -5.45 -5.09
C ASN A 219 12.72 -5.57 -4.46
N TYR A 220 13.61 -4.63 -4.76
CA TYR A 220 14.93 -4.55 -4.13
C TYR A 220 14.83 -4.35 -2.60
N TYR A 221 14.08 -3.35 -2.14
CA TYR A 221 13.95 -3.08 -0.70
C TYR A 221 13.10 -4.12 0.03
N ASN A 222 12.15 -4.76 -0.65
CA ASN A 222 11.42 -5.91 -0.11
C ASN A 222 12.38 -7.09 0.17
N LEU A 223 13.32 -7.35 -0.74
CA LEU A 223 14.35 -8.38 -0.54
C LEU A 223 15.28 -8.01 0.63
N LEU A 224 15.73 -6.76 0.69
CA LEU A 224 16.54 -6.28 1.81
C LEU A 224 15.82 -6.44 3.15
N HIS A 225 14.53 -6.12 3.20
CA HIS A 225 13.70 -6.31 4.40
C HIS A 225 13.62 -7.78 4.81
N ILE A 226 13.40 -8.71 3.85
CA ILE A 226 13.40 -10.15 4.15
C ILE A 226 14.75 -10.57 4.75
N ASN A 227 15.85 -10.18 4.12
CA ASN A 227 17.20 -10.53 4.59
C ASN A 227 17.47 -9.96 5.98
N LEU A 228 17.04 -8.72 6.22
CA LEU A 228 17.13 -8.06 7.51
C LEU A 228 16.39 -8.85 8.60
N LYS A 229 15.23 -9.47 8.34
CA LYS A 229 14.51 -10.24 9.36
C LYS A 229 15.09 -11.63 9.64
N ASN A 230 15.87 -12.18 8.71
CA ASN A 230 16.24 -13.60 8.76
C ASN A 230 17.63 -13.91 9.28
N GLU A 231 18.45 -12.88 9.51
CA GLU A 231 19.87 -13.09 9.87
C GLU A 231 20.62 -13.96 8.83
N ILE A 232 20.06 -14.12 7.62
CA ILE A 232 20.68 -14.80 6.51
C ILE A 232 21.79 -13.87 6.03
N GLU A 233 23.00 -14.21 6.47
CA GLU A 233 24.30 -13.63 6.12
C GLU A 233 24.44 -12.14 6.42
N ASN A 234 25.28 -11.85 7.42
CA ASN A 234 25.92 -10.55 7.66
C ASN A 234 26.89 -10.16 6.53
N GLU A 235 26.66 -10.59 5.29
CA GLU A 235 27.29 -9.90 4.18
C GLU A 235 26.87 -8.45 4.30
N VAL A 236 27.87 -7.58 4.38
CA VAL A 236 27.72 -6.14 4.49
C VAL A 236 26.97 -5.70 3.24
N ILE A 237 25.64 -5.78 3.28
CA ILE A 237 24.79 -5.12 2.31
C ILE A 237 25.11 -3.65 2.57
N ASP A 238 25.80 -3.02 1.63
CA ASP A 238 25.99 -1.58 1.62
C ASP A 238 24.59 -0.95 1.52
N TYR A 239 24.01 -0.69 2.69
CA TYR A 239 22.66 -0.23 2.84
C TYR A 239 22.61 1.22 2.37
N LYS A 240 22.45 1.38 1.05
CA LYS A 240 22.34 2.69 0.43
C LYS A 240 21.03 3.34 0.85
N ILE A 241 21.11 4.14 1.91
CA ILE A 241 20.06 5.04 2.36
C ILE A 241 19.81 6.02 1.21
N ASN A 242 18.56 6.10 0.76
CA ASN A 242 18.15 6.96 -0.34
C ASN A 242 17.00 7.85 0.11
N ASP A 243 17.33 9.10 0.39
CA ASP A 243 16.41 10.11 0.91
C ASP A 243 15.21 10.38 -0.02
N SER A 244 15.39 10.17 -1.32
CA SER A 244 14.33 10.35 -2.32
C SER A 244 13.22 9.29 -2.24
N LEU A 245 13.49 8.15 -1.58
CA LEU A 245 12.55 7.04 -1.47
C LEU A 245 11.68 7.10 -0.22
N VAL A 246 11.93 8.03 0.70
CA VAL A 246 11.11 8.23 1.92
C VAL A 246 9.64 8.46 1.60
N LYS A 247 9.31 8.96 0.40
CA LYS A 247 7.92 9.09 -0.05
C LYS A 247 7.20 7.77 -0.35
N TYR A 248 7.89 6.63 -0.33
CA TYR A 248 7.28 5.32 -0.60
C TYR A 248 7.17 4.46 0.65
N LYS A 249 6.04 3.78 0.81
CA LYS A 249 5.72 2.95 1.98
C LYS A 249 6.73 1.82 2.17
N PHE A 250 7.12 1.15 1.09
CA PHE A 250 8.06 0.02 1.14
C PHE A 250 9.40 0.44 1.77
N TYR A 251 9.88 1.64 1.44
CA TYR A 251 11.16 2.15 1.92
C TYR A 251 11.06 2.61 3.37
N ARG A 252 9.95 3.26 3.76
CA ARG A 252 9.66 3.62 5.15
C ARG A 252 9.68 2.40 6.08
N HIS A 253 8.98 1.32 5.68
CA HIS A 253 8.98 0.08 6.46
C HIS A 253 10.38 -0.53 6.56
N TYR A 254 11.12 -0.55 5.46
CA TYR A 254 12.49 -1.05 5.44
C TYR A 254 13.42 -0.23 6.36
N ILE A 255 13.42 1.10 6.24
CA ILE A 255 14.36 1.94 6.99
C ILE A 255 14.05 1.95 8.49
N TYR A 256 12.77 1.86 8.87
CA TYR A 256 12.35 1.71 10.26
C TYR A 256 12.92 0.41 10.88
N ASP A 257 12.67 -0.74 10.25
CA ASP A 257 13.19 -2.03 10.73
C ASP A 257 14.73 -2.06 10.72
N TYR A 258 15.35 -1.41 9.73
CA TYR A 258 16.80 -1.27 9.64
C TYR A 258 17.38 -0.55 10.86
N ILE A 259 16.79 0.58 11.29
CA ILE A 259 17.24 1.30 12.49
C ILE A 259 17.18 0.41 13.71
N ILE A 260 16.04 -0.26 13.91
CA ILE A 260 15.80 -1.11 15.08
C ILE A 260 16.87 -2.20 15.14
N LYS A 261 17.06 -2.92 14.03
CA LYS A 261 18.01 -4.03 14.01
C LYS A 261 19.47 -3.57 14.08
N ASN A 262 19.86 -2.59 13.27
CA ASN A 262 21.25 -2.15 13.18
C ASN A 262 21.75 -1.54 14.50
N ASN A 263 20.87 -0.85 15.23
CA ASN A 263 21.21 -0.25 16.52
C ASN A 263 20.86 -1.14 17.72
N ARG A 264 20.40 -2.36 17.47
CA ARG A 264 20.01 -3.34 18.50
C ARG A 264 19.03 -2.74 19.51
N ILE A 265 18.06 -1.97 19.02
CA ILE A 265 17.00 -1.39 19.84
C ILE A 265 16.17 -2.55 20.39
N LYS A 266 16.00 -2.57 21.72
CA LYS A 266 15.33 -3.65 22.42
C LYS A 266 13.90 -3.28 22.73
N GLU A 267 13.10 -4.30 23.01
CA GLU A 267 11.85 -4.10 23.72
C GLU A 267 12.11 -3.94 25.21
N ILE A 268 11.31 -3.11 25.87
CA ILE A 268 11.28 -2.90 27.31
C ILE A 268 9.93 -3.36 27.86
N ALA A 269 9.96 -3.89 29.08
CA ALA A 269 8.75 -4.32 29.77
C ALA A 269 7.92 -3.11 30.22
N VAL A 270 6.60 -3.21 30.03
CA VAL A 270 5.57 -2.28 30.52
C VAL A 270 4.45 -3.07 31.18
N SER A 271 3.52 -2.40 31.86
CA SER A 271 2.44 -3.05 32.61
C SER A 271 1.61 -4.04 31.77
N ASP A 272 1.38 -3.72 30.49
CA ASP A 272 0.53 -4.50 29.58
C ASP A 272 1.33 -5.26 28.50
N GLY A 273 2.61 -5.55 28.74
CA GLY A 273 3.44 -6.34 27.83
C GLY A 273 4.83 -5.76 27.60
N SER A 274 5.24 -5.70 26.34
CA SER A 274 6.51 -5.10 25.94
C SER A 274 6.28 -4.08 24.82
N ILE A 275 7.09 -3.03 24.83
CA ILE A 275 7.12 -2.01 23.78
C ILE A 275 8.56 -1.82 23.31
N LEU A 276 8.74 -1.38 22.07
CA LEU A 276 10.05 -0.95 21.57
C LEU A 276 10.57 0.23 22.42
N ASP A 277 11.88 0.25 22.71
CA ASP A 277 12.55 1.42 23.29
C ASP A 277 12.71 2.53 22.24
N SER A 278 11.59 3.19 21.91
CA SER A 278 11.54 4.26 20.91
C SER A 278 12.39 5.47 21.31
N LYS A 279 12.74 5.64 22.60
CA LYS A 279 13.69 6.66 23.06
C LYS A 279 15.11 6.35 22.59
N ALA A 280 15.57 5.12 22.80
CA ALA A 280 16.88 4.68 22.29
C ALA A 280 16.95 4.75 20.75
N ALA A 281 15.85 4.41 20.06
CA ALA A 281 15.75 4.55 18.61
C ALA A 281 15.85 6.02 18.16
N PHE A 282 15.12 6.92 18.81
CA PHE A 282 15.17 8.36 18.54
C PHE A 282 16.59 8.93 18.71
N ASP A 283 17.25 8.61 19.83
CA ASP A 283 18.61 9.05 20.12
C ASP A 283 19.63 8.52 19.09
N SER A 284 19.46 7.27 18.66
CA SER A 284 20.30 6.68 17.61
C SER A 284 20.17 7.45 16.29
N VAL A 285 18.94 7.76 15.88
CA VAL A 285 18.69 8.54 14.66
C VAL A 285 19.25 9.96 14.78
N MET A 286 19.09 10.61 15.93
CA MET A 286 19.64 11.94 16.20
C MET A 286 21.16 11.98 16.04
N LYS A 287 21.87 10.99 16.59
CA LYS A 287 23.33 10.89 16.58
C LYS A 287 23.90 10.44 15.22
N SER A 288 23.10 9.73 14.42
CA SER A 288 23.55 9.23 13.12
C SER A 288 23.75 10.37 12.10
N THR A 289 24.88 10.28 11.40
CA THR A 289 25.24 11.11 10.23
C THR A 289 24.97 10.42 8.90
N SER A 290 24.52 9.15 8.93
CA SER A 290 24.30 8.35 7.72
C SER A 290 22.96 8.64 7.03
N PHE A 291 22.05 9.35 7.68
CA PHE A 291 20.72 9.67 7.13
C PHE A 291 20.69 11.05 6.48
N GLY A 292 20.10 11.10 5.28
CA GLY A 292 19.67 12.36 4.68
C GLY A 292 18.55 13.02 5.49
N GLU A 293 18.27 14.28 5.18
CA GLU A 293 17.33 15.12 5.93
C GLU A 293 15.91 14.55 5.96
N LYS A 294 15.37 14.09 4.82
CA LYS A 294 14.00 13.56 4.74
C LYS A 294 13.86 12.26 5.54
N THR A 295 14.84 11.37 5.44
CA THR A 295 14.87 10.09 6.15
C THR A 295 14.98 10.32 7.65
N LYS A 296 15.89 11.21 8.05
CA LYS A 296 16.07 11.58 9.46
C LYS A 296 14.80 12.18 10.03
N LYS A 297 14.17 13.14 9.33
CA LYS A 297 12.89 13.74 9.75
C LYS A 297 11.78 12.70 9.90
N PHE A 298 11.61 11.82 8.93
CA PHE A 298 10.63 10.73 8.99
C PHE A 298 10.84 9.83 10.21
N LEU A 299 12.06 9.35 10.42
CA LEU A 299 12.38 8.45 11.53
C LEU A 299 12.20 9.14 12.89
N LEU A 300 12.69 10.37 13.05
CA LEU A 300 12.54 11.13 14.29
C LEU A 300 11.07 11.38 14.63
N TYR A 301 10.27 11.76 13.64
CA TYR A 301 8.83 11.94 13.83
C TYR A 301 8.16 10.64 14.25
N THR A 302 8.43 9.54 13.54
CA THR A 302 7.86 8.22 13.83
C THR A 302 8.17 7.78 15.27
N PHE A 303 9.43 7.86 15.69
CA PHE A 303 9.81 7.48 17.06
C PHE A 303 9.29 8.46 18.11
N LEU A 304 9.12 9.75 17.78
CA LEU A 304 8.49 10.71 18.69
C LEU A 304 7.01 10.37 18.92
N GLU A 305 6.26 10.03 17.86
CA GLU A 305 4.86 9.60 17.99
C GLU A 305 4.75 8.35 18.86
N GLU A 306 5.63 7.37 18.68
CA GLU A 306 5.69 6.18 19.55
C GLU A 306 6.02 6.54 21.01
N ILE A 307 6.96 7.46 21.24
CA ILE A 307 7.29 7.92 22.60
C ILE A 307 6.05 8.54 23.25
N ILE A 308 5.33 9.41 22.53
CA ILE A 308 4.12 10.05 23.04
C ILE A 308 3.06 8.99 23.36
N ASN A 309 2.80 8.06 22.44
CA ASN A 309 1.74 7.07 22.58
C ASN A 309 2.02 6.03 23.68
N ASN A 310 3.29 5.69 23.90
CA ASN A 310 3.68 4.60 24.81
C ASN A 310 4.15 5.09 26.20
N PHE A 311 4.64 6.33 26.34
CA PHE A 311 5.25 6.81 27.59
C PHE A 311 4.56 8.03 28.21
N SER A 312 3.52 8.58 27.58
CA SER A 312 2.80 9.77 28.09
C SER A 312 1.45 9.44 28.75
N LYS A 313 1.25 8.19 29.17
CA LYS A 313 0.06 7.74 29.90
C LYS A 313 0.33 7.52 31.37
#